data_AF-A0A8B9A032-F1
#
_entry.id   AF-A0A8B9A032-F1
#
_cell.length_a   1.000
_cell.length_b   1.000
_cell.length_c   1.000
_cell.angle_alpha   90.00
_cell.angle_beta   90.00
_cell.angle_gamma   90.00
#
_symmetry.space_group_name_H-M   'P 1'
#
loop_
_entity.id
_entity.type
_entity.pdbx_description
1 polymer ?
#
loop_
_entity_poly.entity_id
_entity_poly.type
_entity_poly.pdbx_seq_one_letter_code
_entity_poly.pdbx_strand_id
1 'polypeptide(L)'
;MEFIQCSMILLAVISLLSGHQLKAQPANISPTPARALDSVLQDCAYRAFDQPHTGVPYVGIAPSNVSGVKIAVLRLRNGNFRNRGFKRYKEFEIPNGVIVQPYVRRLALVYHNLGNRSSIYCSLPPGYSYLTFVIGFLAYNAENISASNLPELDLVASKSAISIRFSTAKAVPNGRTARCVWFNLDGSLEFRYLVGSNLCSTYRQGHFSIVVNSCRVAPSPVPSRRLSFEGEE
;
A
#
# COMPACT_ATOMS: atom_id res chain seq x y z
N MET A 1 27.25 8.69 -54.02
CA MET A 1 27.75 9.24 -52.75
C MET A 1 26.63 9.54 -51.76
N GLU A 2 25.52 10.13 -52.21
CA GLU A 2 24.32 10.43 -51.41
C GLU A 2 23.77 9.25 -50.56
N PHE A 3 23.73 8.04 -51.12
CA PHE A 3 23.16 6.86 -50.45
C PHE A 3 23.98 6.38 -49.24
N ILE A 4 25.30 6.54 -49.31
CA ILE A 4 26.23 6.12 -48.24
C ILE A 4 26.12 7.11 -47.07
N GLN A 5 25.93 8.39 -47.37
CA GLN A 5 25.78 9.44 -46.37
C GLN A 5 24.49 9.30 -45.56
N CYS A 6 23.36 8.95 -46.19
CA CYS A 6 22.12 8.66 -45.48
C CYS A 6 22.22 7.44 -44.55
N SER A 7 22.90 6.37 -45.00
CA SER A 7 23.09 5.16 -44.20
C SER A 7 23.89 5.44 -42.91
N MET A 8 24.95 6.24 -43.01
CA MET A 8 25.78 6.60 -41.85
C MET A 8 25.05 7.50 -40.84
N ILE A 9 24.21 8.42 -41.33
CA ILE A 9 23.39 9.28 -40.46
C ILE A 9 22.34 8.43 -39.73
N LEU A 10 21.70 7.48 -40.41
CA LEU A 10 20.70 6.61 -39.80
C LEU A 10 21.31 5.73 -38.69
N LEU A 11 22.49 5.16 -38.92
CA LEU A 11 23.22 4.37 -37.93
C LEU A 11 23.67 5.21 -36.73
N ALA A 12 24.08 6.46 -36.94
CA ALA A 12 24.42 7.38 -35.86
C ALA A 12 23.20 7.73 -34.98
N VAL A 13 22.04 7.96 -35.59
CA VAL A 13 20.79 8.23 -34.86
C VAL A 13 20.33 7.02 -34.05
N ILE A 14 20.41 5.80 -34.61
CA ILE A 14 20.08 4.56 -33.89
C ILE A 14 21.04 4.34 -32.70
N SER A 15 22.31 4.68 -32.87
CA SER A 15 23.32 4.58 -31.81
C SER A 15 23.08 5.58 -30.68
N LEU A 16 22.66 6.82 -31.01
CA LEU A 16 22.28 7.85 -30.04
C LEU A 16 20.98 7.50 -29.28
N LEU A 17 20.01 6.86 -29.94
CA LEU A 17 18.77 6.39 -29.32
C LEU A 17 18.99 5.17 -28.39
N SER A 18 20.08 4.42 -28.59
CA SER A 18 20.44 3.28 -27.75
C SER A 18 21.15 3.68 -26.45
N GLY A 19 21.63 4.93 -26.35
CA GLY A 19 22.48 5.43 -25.26
C GLY A 19 21.76 5.92 -24.01
N HIS A 20 20.43 5.99 -23.99
CA HIS A 20 19.66 6.44 -22.82
C HIS A 20 18.97 5.29 -22.09
N GLN A 21 19.73 4.29 -21.65
CA GLN A 21 19.30 3.47 -20.53
C GLN A 21 19.62 4.24 -19.24
N LEU A 22 18.73 5.16 -18.85
CA LEU A 22 18.68 5.66 -17.47
C LEU A 22 18.23 4.48 -16.58
N LYS A 23 19.17 3.59 -16.28
CA LYS A 23 19.00 2.64 -15.19
C LYS A 23 19.13 3.46 -13.92
N ALA A 24 18.01 3.98 -13.43
CA ALA A 24 17.92 4.54 -12.10
C ALA A 24 18.38 3.44 -11.13
N GLN A 25 19.60 3.58 -10.63
CA GLN A 25 20.09 2.76 -9.53
C GLN A 25 19.16 3.05 -8.36
N PRO A 26 18.60 2.03 -7.67
CA PRO A 26 17.90 2.30 -6.43
C PRO A 26 18.92 2.98 -5.53
N ALA A 27 18.58 4.19 -5.06
CA ALA A 27 19.38 4.85 -4.05
C ALA A 27 19.62 3.86 -2.91
N ASN A 28 20.86 3.78 -2.41
CA ASN A 28 21.22 3.00 -1.22
C ASN A 28 20.52 3.61 0.01
N ILE A 29 19.21 3.49 0.07
CA ILE A 29 18.36 3.90 1.17
C ILE A 29 18.23 2.65 2.02
N SER A 30 18.71 2.72 3.27
CA SER A 30 18.45 1.69 4.26
C SER A 30 16.93 1.44 4.31
N PRO A 31 16.46 0.18 4.25
CA PRO A 31 15.03 -0.11 4.25
C PRO A 31 14.36 0.57 5.45
N THR A 32 13.21 1.20 5.24
CA THR A 32 12.42 1.70 6.36
C THR A 32 12.03 0.52 7.27
N PRO A 33 11.73 0.74 8.57
CA PRO A 33 11.35 -0.34 9.48
C PRO A 33 10.20 -1.21 8.95
N ALA A 34 9.22 -0.61 8.26
CA ALA A 34 8.14 -1.35 7.60
C ALA A 34 8.66 -2.29 6.50
N ARG A 35 9.59 -1.83 5.65
CA ARG A 35 10.14 -2.63 4.54
C ARG A 35 11.02 -3.77 5.03
N ALA A 36 11.83 -3.53 6.07
CA ALA A 36 12.59 -4.59 6.73
C ALA A 36 11.65 -5.65 7.33
N LEU A 37 10.51 -5.23 7.90
CA LEU A 37 9.50 -6.14 8.41
C LEU A 37 8.82 -6.93 7.28
N ASP A 38 8.48 -6.30 6.16
CA ASP A 38 7.78 -6.94 5.04
C ASP A 38 8.52 -8.19 4.53
N SER A 39 9.85 -8.12 4.37
CA SER A 39 10.68 -9.26 3.95
C SER A 39 10.59 -10.43 4.94
N VAL A 40 10.67 -10.14 6.24
CA VAL A 40 10.53 -11.17 7.29
C VAL A 40 9.12 -11.79 7.29
N LEU A 41 8.08 -10.97 7.11
CA LEU A 41 6.71 -11.45 7.06
C LEU A 41 6.44 -12.28 5.79
N GLN A 42 7.06 -11.95 4.67
CA GLN A 42 7.01 -12.72 3.42
C GLN A 42 7.60 -14.12 3.59
N ASP A 43 8.78 -14.24 4.19
CA ASP A 43 9.41 -15.54 4.47
C ASP A 43 8.52 -16.39 5.40
N CYS A 44 7.98 -15.78 6.45
CA CYS A 44 7.09 -16.48 7.39
C CYS A 44 5.76 -16.90 6.74
N ALA A 45 5.23 -16.06 5.85
CA ALA A 45 4.05 -16.37 5.05
C ALA A 45 4.29 -17.57 4.13
N TYR A 46 5.43 -17.64 3.43
CA TYR A 46 5.71 -18.70 2.48
C TYR A 46 5.86 -20.06 3.16
N ARG A 47 6.36 -20.10 4.40
CA ARG A 47 6.41 -21.32 5.22
C ARG A 47 5.03 -21.89 5.55
N ALA A 48 3.96 -21.12 5.41
CA ALA A 48 2.59 -21.61 5.57
C ALA A 48 2.09 -22.43 4.37
N PHE A 49 2.81 -22.43 3.25
CA PHE A 49 2.44 -23.23 2.09
C PHE A 49 2.83 -24.70 2.30
N ASP A 50 1.83 -25.52 2.62
CA ASP A 50 1.88 -26.97 2.51
C ASP A 50 0.95 -27.41 1.38
N GLN A 51 1.54 -27.98 0.32
CA GLN A 51 0.86 -28.35 -0.93
C GLN A 51 -0.18 -27.31 -1.39
N PRO A 52 0.25 -26.07 -1.71
CA PRO A 52 -0.65 -24.93 -1.79
C PRO A 52 -1.60 -24.98 -2.98
N HIS A 53 -2.88 -24.82 -2.69
CA HIS A 53 -3.95 -24.72 -3.67
C HIS A 53 -4.15 -23.27 -4.10
N THR A 54 -4.48 -23.05 -5.37
CA THR A 54 -4.72 -21.68 -5.85
C THR A 54 -6.04 -21.16 -5.28
N GLY A 55 -6.06 -19.89 -4.85
CA GLY A 55 -7.28 -19.26 -4.33
C GLY A 55 -7.63 -19.61 -2.88
N VAL A 56 -6.81 -20.41 -2.20
CA VAL A 56 -6.97 -20.75 -0.77
C VAL A 56 -5.99 -19.92 0.07
N PRO A 57 -6.47 -19.13 1.05
CA PRO A 57 -5.59 -18.44 2.00
C PRO A 57 -5.03 -19.40 3.06
N TYR A 58 -3.72 -19.30 3.31
CA TYR A 58 -3.00 -20.01 4.36
C TYR A 58 -2.59 -19.03 5.46
N VAL A 59 -2.69 -19.42 6.73
CA VAL A 59 -2.31 -18.56 7.86
C VAL A 59 -0.84 -18.79 8.19
N GLY A 60 -0.07 -17.70 8.23
CA GLY A 60 1.34 -17.73 8.62
C GLY A 60 1.51 -17.48 10.12
N ILE A 61 2.67 -17.91 10.63
CA ILE A 61 3.07 -17.68 12.03
C ILE A 61 4.09 -16.55 12.04
N ALA A 62 3.78 -15.47 12.77
CA ALA A 62 4.71 -14.37 12.95
C ALA A 62 5.88 -14.78 13.84
N PRO A 63 7.10 -14.25 13.61
CA PRO A 63 8.23 -14.52 14.48
C PRO A 63 8.01 -13.90 15.86
N SER A 64 8.66 -14.49 16.88
CA SER A 64 8.45 -14.14 18.29
C SER A 64 8.73 -12.66 18.60
N ASN A 65 9.70 -12.05 17.90
CA ASN A 65 10.06 -10.64 18.02
C ASN A 65 8.93 -9.67 17.60
N VAL A 66 7.99 -10.12 16.78
CA VAL A 66 6.81 -9.33 16.31
C VAL A 66 5.50 -10.04 16.65
N SER A 67 5.47 -10.67 17.83
CA SER A 67 4.26 -11.29 18.37
C SER A 67 3.03 -10.36 18.29
N GLY A 68 1.88 -10.97 17.98
CA GLY A 68 0.61 -10.27 17.77
C GLY A 68 0.36 -9.80 16.33
N VAL A 69 1.38 -9.81 15.46
CA VAL A 69 1.19 -9.61 14.02
C VAL A 69 0.47 -10.84 13.43
N LYS A 70 -0.59 -10.61 12.66
CA LYS A 70 -1.30 -11.69 11.93
C LYS A 70 -0.82 -11.71 10.49
N ILE A 71 -0.49 -12.88 9.98
CA ILE A 71 0.01 -13.07 8.61
C ILE A 71 -0.89 -14.05 7.88
N ALA A 72 -1.18 -13.80 6.62
CA ALA A 72 -1.79 -14.78 5.73
C ALA A 72 -1.16 -14.68 4.34
N VAL A 73 -1.28 -15.76 3.56
CA VAL A 73 -0.77 -15.79 2.20
C VAL A 73 -1.76 -16.47 1.28
N LEU A 74 -1.91 -15.93 0.07
CA LEU A 74 -2.82 -16.43 -0.94
C LEU A 74 -2.08 -16.60 -2.26
N ARG A 75 -2.04 -17.83 -2.79
CA ARG A 75 -1.39 -18.11 -4.08
C ARG A 75 -2.39 -18.07 -5.23
N LEU A 76 -2.10 -17.31 -6.28
CA LEU A 76 -2.98 -17.11 -7.43
C LEU A 76 -2.25 -17.31 -8.76
N ARG A 77 -2.96 -17.81 -9.77
CA ARG A 77 -2.51 -17.71 -11.17
C ARG A 77 -2.76 -16.28 -11.66
N ASN A 78 -1.74 -15.63 -12.21
CA ASN A 78 -1.77 -14.21 -12.58
C ASN A 78 -2.91 -13.88 -13.57
N GLY A 79 -3.06 -14.67 -14.64
CA GLY A 79 -4.16 -14.48 -15.59
C GLY A 79 -5.56 -14.59 -14.96
N ASN A 80 -5.78 -15.56 -14.07
CA ASN A 80 -7.07 -15.68 -13.37
C ASN A 80 -7.29 -14.53 -12.38
N PHE A 81 -6.25 -14.10 -11.68
CA PHE A 81 -6.32 -12.97 -10.77
C PHE A 81 -6.66 -11.67 -11.52
N ARG A 82 -6.03 -11.41 -12.66
CA ARG A 82 -6.38 -10.29 -13.55
C ARG A 82 -7.83 -10.36 -14.02
N ASN A 83 -8.33 -11.54 -14.40
CA ASN A 83 -9.67 -11.67 -14.95
C ASN A 83 -10.79 -11.64 -13.90
N ARG A 84 -10.53 -12.15 -12.69
CA ARG A 84 -11.57 -12.38 -11.66
C ARG A 84 -11.40 -11.54 -10.39
N GLY A 85 -10.22 -11.00 -10.15
CA GLY A 85 -9.88 -10.38 -8.86
C GLY A 85 -9.87 -11.40 -7.71
N PHE A 86 -10.07 -10.92 -6.49
CA PHE A 86 -10.29 -11.75 -5.31
C PHE A 86 -11.12 -11.00 -4.27
N LYS A 87 -12.38 -11.40 -4.08
CA LYS A 87 -13.38 -10.61 -3.32
C LYS A 87 -13.31 -10.76 -1.79
N ARG A 88 -12.65 -11.78 -1.25
CA ARG A 88 -12.73 -12.09 0.20
C ARG A 88 -11.36 -12.36 0.80
N TYR A 89 -10.42 -11.44 0.63
CA TYR A 89 -9.09 -11.57 1.22
C TYR A 89 -8.97 -10.75 2.51
N LYS A 90 -9.49 -11.30 3.61
CA LYS A 90 -9.58 -10.60 4.90
C LYS A 90 -10.35 -9.29 4.75
N GLU A 91 -9.75 -8.14 5.05
CA GLU A 91 -10.35 -6.81 4.88
C GLU A 91 -10.34 -6.32 3.41
N PHE A 92 -9.65 -7.01 2.51
CA PHE A 92 -9.46 -6.59 1.13
C PHE A 92 -10.43 -7.26 0.15
N GLU A 93 -11.10 -6.43 -0.65
CA GLU A 93 -11.80 -6.85 -1.86
C GLU A 93 -11.04 -6.31 -3.08
N ILE A 94 -10.39 -7.22 -3.80
CA ILE A 94 -9.57 -6.90 -4.97
C ILE A 94 -10.43 -7.11 -6.23
N PRO A 95 -10.62 -6.07 -7.07
CA PRO A 95 -11.45 -6.17 -8.26
C PRO A 95 -10.75 -6.96 -9.37
N ASN A 96 -11.46 -7.19 -10.47
CA ASN A 96 -10.81 -7.62 -11.70
C ASN A 96 -10.01 -6.47 -12.33
N GLY A 97 -9.24 -6.78 -13.38
CA GLY A 97 -8.40 -5.81 -14.07
C GLY A 97 -7.14 -5.43 -13.30
N VAL A 98 -6.68 -6.25 -12.36
CA VAL A 98 -5.38 -6.03 -11.71
C VAL A 98 -4.25 -6.37 -12.67
N ILE A 99 -3.26 -5.48 -12.74
CA ILE A 99 -2.04 -5.62 -13.52
C ILE A 99 -0.91 -5.86 -12.53
N VAL A 100 -0.12 -6.91 -12.76
CA VAL A 100 1.04 -7.26 -11.94
C VAL A 100 2.30 -7.21 -12.81
N GLN A 101 3.33 -6.51 -12.34
CA GLN A 101 4.60 -6.34 -13.05
C GLN A 101 5.81 -6.59 -12.13
N PRO A 102 6.87 -7.27 -12.61
CA PRO A 102 6.95 -8.01 -13.87
C PRO A 102 5.94 -9.18 -13.91
N TYR A 103 5.65 -9.68 -15.11
CA TYR A 103 4.74 -10.81 -15.26
C TYR A 103 5.35 -12.08 -14.67
N VAL A 104 4.59 -12.73 -13.78
CA VAL A 104 4.87 -14.07 -13.25
C VAL A 104 3.67 -14.97 -13.50
N ARG A 105 3.86 -16.28 -13.67
CA ARG A 105 2.72 -17.21 -13.88
C ARG A 105 1.90 -17.36 -12.61
N ARG A 106 2.56 -17.39 -11.46
CA ARG A 106 1.95 -17.51 -10.13
C ARG A 106 2.51 -16.44 -9.21
N LEU A 107 1.62 -15.72 -8.54
CA LEU A 107 1.97 -14.76 -7.51
C LEU A 107 1.39 -15.20 -6.16
N ALA A 108 1.99 -14.70 -5.08
CA ALA A 108 1.43 -14.73 -3.75
C ALA A 108 1.04 -13.31 -3.34
N LEU A 109 -0.13 -13.16 -2.72
CA LEU A 109 -0.48 -11.97 -1.97
C LEU A 109 -0.22 -12.26 -0.50
N VAL A 110 0.74 -11.57 0.11
CA VAL A 110 1.04 -11.69 1.54
C VAL A 110 0.24 -10.61 2.26
N TYR A 111 -0.69 -11.03 3.11
CA TYR A 111 -1.46 -10.17 3.99
C TYR A 111 -0.77 -10.07 5.35
N HIS A 112 -0.84 -8.90 5.96
CA HIS A 112 -0.36 -8.67 7.31
C HIS A 112 -1.23 -7.66 8.05
N ASN A 113 -1.43 -7.91 9.34
CA ASN A 113 -2.07 -6.99 10.28
C ASN A 113 -1.10 -6.76 11.44
N LEU A 114 -0.62 -5.52 11.57
CA LEU A 114 0.46 -5.18 12.51
C LEU A 114 -0.03 -5.09 13.96
N GLY A 115 -1.35 -5.07 14.21
CA GLY A 115 -1.90 -4.95 15.55
C GLY A 115 -1.32 -3.76 16.32
N ASN A 116 -1.01 -3.97 17.60
CA ASN A 116 -0.41 -2.95 18.46
C ASN A 116 1.01 -2.51 18.04
N ARG A 117 1.62 -3.19 17.07
CA ARG A 117 2.93 -2.81 16.52
C ARG A 117 2.84 -1.74 15.43
N SER A 118 1.62 -1.32 15.06
CA SER A 118 1.38 -0.34 13.98
C SER A 118 2.26 0.91 14.09
N SER A 119 2.35 1.54 15.26
CA SER A 119 3.13 2.77 15.47
C SER A 119 4.65 2.56 15.48
N ILE A 120 5.12 1.33 15.64
CA ILE A 120 6.56 1.00 15.63
C ILE A 120 7.07 0.96 14.19
N TYR A 121 6.26 0.42 13.28
CA TYR A 121 6.65 0.20 11.87
C TYR A 121 6.14 1.27 10.93
N CYS A 122 5.01 1.90 11.25
CA CYS A 122 4.38 2.92 10.44
C CYS A 122 4.17 4.18 11.29
N SER A 123 5.05 5.16 11.12
CA SER A 123 5.01 6.43 11.86
C SER A 123 3.99 7.38 11.25
N LEU A 124 3.17 8.01 12.09
CA LEU A 124 2.27 9.09 11.68
C LEU A 124 2.91 10.45 11.92
N PRO A 125 2.58 11.47 11.11
CA PRO A 125 2.99 12.84 11.40
C PRO A 125 2.34 13.35 12.69
N PRO A 126 2.95 14.35 13.36
CA PRO A 126 2.40 14.95 14.57
C PRO A 126 0.95 15.38 14.40
N GLY A 127 0.15 15.16 15.44
CA GLY A 127 -1.27 15.48 15.42
C GLY A 127 -2.17 14.40 14.82
N TYR A 128 -1.66 13.28 14.31
CA TYR A 128 -2.50 12.15 13.86
C TYR A 128 -2.43 10.96 14.83
N SER A 129 -3.53 10.22 14.92
CA SER A 129 -3.61 8.99 15.72
C SER A 129 -4.41 7.91 15.01
N TYR A 130 -4.05 6.64 15.26
CA TYR A 130 -4.70 5.47 14.67
C TYR A 130 -6.07 5.18 15.29
N LEU A 131 -7.07 5.02 14.43
CA LEU A 131 -8.39 4.47 14.77
C LEU A 131 -8.44 2.95 14.50
N THR A 132 -7.66 2.44 13.55
CA THR A 132 -7.53 1.01 13.26
C THR A 132 -6.07 0.58 13.31
N PHE A 133 -5.82 -0.73 13.37
CA PHE A 133 -4.47 -1.25 13.12
C PHE A 133 -4.07 -1.07 11.67
N VAL A 134 -2.76 -0.98 11.43
CA VAL A 134 -2.19 -0.98 10.09
C VAL A 134 -2.30 -2.40 9.53
N ILE A 135 -2.95 -2.52 8.38
CA ILE A 135 -3.06 -3.75 7.60
C ILE A 135 -2.46 -3.52 6.22
N GLY A 136 -1.93 -4.56 5.60
CA GLY A 136 -1.39 -4.45 4.26
C GLY A 136 -1.54 -5.74 3.49
N PHE A 137 -1.36 -5.62 2.17
CA PHE A 137 -0.99 -6.76 1.37
C PHE A 137 0.07 -6.35 0.36
N LEU A 138 0.98 -7.29 0.04
CA LEU A 138 2.04 -7.14 -0.94
C LEU A 138 2.09 -8.35 -1.86
N ALA A 139 2.41 -8.12 -3.14
CA ALA A 139 2.50 -9.17 -4.15
C ALA A 139 3.95 -9.63 -4.35
N TYR A 140 4.15 -10.94 -4.43
CA TYR A 140 5.45 -11.58 -4.64
C TYR A 140 5.38 -12.71 -5.66
N ASN A 141 6.50 -13.07 -6.27
CA ASN A 141 6.58 -14.25 -7.16
C ASN A 141 6.38 -15.54 -6.35
N ALA A 142 5.45 -16.40 -6.78
CA ALA A 142 5.17 -17.67 -6.12
C ALA A 142 5.25 -18.88 -7.07
N GLU A 143 6.11 -18.79 -8.08
CA GLU A 143 6.52 -19.94 -8.89
C GLU A 143 7.34 -20.93 -8.06
N ASN A 144 8.37 -20.42 -7.36
CA ASN A 144 9.12 -21.15 -6.35
C ASN A 144 8.71 -20.67 -4.94
N ILE A 145 7.91 -21.48 -4.24
CA ILE A 145 7.44 -21.16 -2.87
C ILE A 145 8.51 -21.35 -1.79
N SER A 146 9.64 -21.97 -2.12
CA SER A 146 10.78 -22.13 -1.22
C SER A 146 11.82 -21.02 -1.40
N ALA A 147 11.59 -20.06 -2.30
CA ALA A 147 12.47 -18.92 -2.48
C ALA A 147 12.30 -17.92 -1.34
N SER A 148 13.40 -17.28 -0.95
CA SER A 148 13.48 -16.22 0.05
C SER A 148 14.00 -14.93 -0.58
N ASN A 149 13.87 -13.81 0.13
CA ASN A 149 14.34 -12.49 -0.30
C ASN A 149 13.79 -12.09 -1.67
N LEU A 150 12.52 -12.40 -1.92
CA LEU A 150 11.89 -12.08 -3.19
C LEU A 150 11.56 -10.58 -3.24
N PRO A 151 11.85 -9.89 -4.35
CA PRO A 151 11.39 -8.52 -4.53
C PRO A 151 9.85 -8.49 -4.66
N GLU A 152 9.25 -7.41 -4.19
CA GLU A 152 7.84 -7.14 -4.45
C GLU A 152 7.60 -6.98 -5.95
N LEU A 153 6.47 -7.51 -6.41
CA LEU A 153 5.89 -7.19 -7.71
C LEU A 153 5.09 -5.90 -7.58
N ASP A 154 5.09 -5.03 -8.59
CA ASP A 154 4.11 -3.94 -8.67
C ASP A 154 2.72 -4.53 -8.94
N LEU A 155 1.73 -4.03 -8.22
CA LEU A 155 0.34 -4.43 -8.34
C LEU A 155 -0.52 -3.18 -8.42
N VAL A 156 -1.19 -3.02 -9.57
CA VAL A 156 -2.05 -1.88 -9.85
C VAL A 156 -3.42 -2.36 -10.31
N ALA A 157 -4.47 -1.93 -9.64
CA ALA A 157 -5.82 -2.08 -10.14
C ALA A 157 -6.07 -1.04 -11.24
N SER A 158 -6.44 -1.48 -12.45
CA SER A 158 -6.51 -0.57 -13.61
C SER A 158 -7.90 0.00 -13.89
N LYS A 159 -8.97 -0.69 -13.49
CA LYS A 159 -10.36 -0.33 -13.83
C LYS A 159 -11.19 0.13 -12.65
N SER A 160 -11.01 -0.52 -11.50
CA SER A 160 -11.77 -0.24 -10.29
C SER A 160 -10.84 -0.30 -9.09
N ALA A 161 -11.16 0.45 -8.04
CA ALA A 161 -10.34 0.49 -6.84
C ALA A 161 -10.47 -0.80 -6.02
N ILE A 162 -9.38 -1.18 -5.35
CA ILE A 162 -9.34 -2.14 -4.26
C ILE A 162 -10.06 -1.51 -3.07
N SER A 163 -11.03 -2.24 -2.53
CA SER A 163 -11.78 -1.82 -1.34
C SER A 163 -11.17 -2.44 -0.10
N ILE A 164 -11.04 -1.64 0.96
CA ILE A 164 -10.45 -2.03 2.24
C ILE A 164 -11.45 -1.73 3.34
N ARG A 165 -12.10 -2.77 3.87
CA ARG A 165 -13.14 -2.64 4.88
C ARG A 165 -12.61 -3.08 6.24
N PHE A 166 -12.44 -2.11 7.14
CA PHE A 166 -12.02 -2.38 8.50
C PHE A 166 -13.22 -2.84 9.34
N SER A 167 -13.12 -4.03 9.94
CA SER A 167 -14.19 -4.58 10.79
C SER A 167 -14.25 -3.91 12.17
N THR A 168 -13.11 -3.48 12.69
CA THR A 168 -12.99 -2.85 14.01
C THR A 168 -12.26 -1.52 13.90
N ALA A 169 -12.90 -0.43 14.30
CA ALA A 169 -12.31 0.91 14.41
C ALA A 169 -12.72 1.56 15.73
N LYS A 170 -11.82 2.32 16.35
CA LYS A 170 -12.13 3.18 17.48
C LYS A 170 -13.15 4.25 17.05
N ALA A 171 -14.01 4.66 17.97
CA ALA A 171 -14.95 5.74 17.72
C ALA A 171 -14.23 7.04 17.34
N VAL A 172 -14.74 7.72 16.31
CA VAL A 172 -14.23 9.03 15.91
C VAL A 172 -14.66 10.05 16.98
N PRO A 173 -13.75 10.80 17.60
CA PRO A 173 -14.14 11.83 18.57
C PRO A 173 -14.97 12.93 17.91
N ASN A 174 -15.89 13.52 18.69
CA ASN A 174 -16.79 14.58 18.22
C ASN A 174 -16.01 15.74 17.57
N GLY A 175 -16.53 16.23 16.43
CA GLY A 175 -15.93 17.34 15.70
C GLY A 175 -14.64 17.00 14.95
N ARG A 176 -14.28 15.71 14.83
CA ARG A 176 -13.10 15.26 14.07
C ARG A 176 -13.49 14.44 12.86
N THR A 177 -12.61 14.47 11.86
CA THR A 177 -12.78 13.74 10.61
C THR A 177 -11.76 12.62 10.53
N ALA A 178 -12.25 11.39 10.34
CA ALA A 178 -11.39 10.25 10.04
C ALA A 178 -10.88 10.34 8.59
N ARG A 179 -9.67 9.81 8.35
CA ARG A 179 -9.08 9.68 7.02
C ARG A 179 -8.44 8.31 6.87
N CYS A 180 -8.45 7.78 5.66
CA CYS A 180 -7.58 6.69 5.27
C CYS A 180 -6.16 7.21 5.17
N VAL A 181 -5.21 6.44 5.69
CA VAL A 181 -3.78 6.66 5.46
C VAL A 181 -3.24 5.47 4.67
N TRP A 182 -2.43 5.76 3.66
CA TRP A 182 -1.70 4.78 2.87
C TRP A 182 -0.21 5.06 3.02
N PHE A 183 0.53 4.04 3.47
CA PHE A 183 1.99 4.03 3.52
C PHE A 183 2.49 3.32 2.26
N ASN A 184 3.17 4.09 1.43
CA ASN A 184 3.71 3.65 0.16
C ASN A 184 5.00 2.85 0.37
N LEU A 185 5.35 2.02 -0.63
CA LEU A 185 6.56 1.20 -0.59
C LEU A 185 7.85 2.02 -0.74
N ASP A 186 7.75 3.25 -1.24
CA ASP A 186 8.83 4.24 -1.31
C ASP A 186 9.03 5.00 0.02
N GLY A 187 8.21 4.71 1.04
CA GLY A 187 8.26 5.37 2.34
C GLY A 187 7.43 6.65 2.44
N SER A 188 6.79 7.10 1.35
CA SER A 188 5.85 8.22 1.39
C SER A 188 4.51 7.83 2.02
N LEU A 189 3.74 8.84 2.43
CA LEU A 189 2.48 8.67 3.15
C LEU A 189 1.43 9.58 2.56
N GLU A 190 0.25 9.03 2.28
CA GLU A 190 -0.88 9.76 1.71
C GLU A 190 -2.12 9.65 2.58
N PHE A 191 -2.84 10.77 2.72
CA PHE A 191 -4.16 10.80 3.35
C PHE A 191 -5.26 10.88 2.30
N ARG A 192 -6.30 10.07 2.45
CA ARG A 192 -7.47 10.05 1.58
C ARG A 192 -8.76 10.06 2.39
N TYR A 193 -9.83 10.62 1.83
CA TYR A 193 -11.15 10.52 2.45
C TYR A 193 -11.64 9.08 2.44
N LEU A 194 -12.44 8.72 3.44
CA LEU A 194 -13.13 7.44 3.44
C LEU A 194 -14.22 7.45 2.36
N VAL A 195 -14.44 6.30 1.72
CA VAL A 195 -15.54 6.12 0.76
C VAL A 195 -16.86 5.82 1.48
N GLY A 196 -16.79 5.33 2.72
CA GLY A 196 -17.92 5.09 3.59
C GLY A 196 -17.45 4.81 5.02
N SER A 197 -18.35 4.44 5.91
CA SER A 197 -17.97 4.08 7.28
C SER A 197 -16.97 2.93 7.27
N ASN A 198 -15.77 3.17 7.82
CA ASN A 198 -14.65 2.23 7.89
C ASN A 198 -14.19 1.64 6.55
N LEU A 199 -14.41 2.36 5.44
CA LEU A 199 -14.08 1.91 4.09
C LEU A 199 -13.06 2.83 3.42
N CYS A 200 -11.90 2.26 3.09
CA CYS A 200 -10.87 2.89 2.28
C CYS A 200 -10.85 2.31 0.87
N SER A 201 -10.30 3.08 -0.07
CA SER A 201 -10.08 2.65 -1.45
C SER A 201 -8.67 2.97 -1.92
N THR A 202 -8.07 2.07 -2.68
CA THR A 202 -6.73 2.25 -3.27
C THR A 202 -6.68 1.62 -4.66
N TYR A 203 -5.73 2.04 -5.49
CA TYR A 203 -5.43 1.37 -6.76
C TYR A 203 -4.12 0.57 -6.69
N ARG A 204 -3.41 0.60 -5.56
CA ARG A 204 -2.10 -0.02 -5.40
C ARG A 204 -2.00 -0.79 -4.09
N GLN A 205 -1.00 -1.67 -4.01
CA GLN A 205 -0.63 -2.38 -2.79
C GLN A 205 0.09 -1.47 -1.77
N GLY A 206 0.28 -1.95 -0.55
CA GLY A 206 0.96 -1.23 0.53
C GLY A 206 0.29 -1.44 1.88
N HIS A 207 0.49 -0.50 2.80
CA HIS A 207 -0.03 -0.57 4.16
C HIS A 207 -1.06 0.53 4.39
N PHE A 208 -2.14 0.21 5.08
CA PHE A 208 -3.33 1.04 5.18
C PHE A 208 -3.85 1.06 6.60
N SER A 209 -4.39 2.20 7.01
CA SER A 209 -5.11 2.34 8.26
C SER A 209 -6.14 3.48 8.17
N ILE A 210 -7.00 3.59 9.16
CA ILE A 210 -7.84 4.75 9.40
C ILE A 210 -7.25 5.53 10.58
N VAL A 211 -7.13 6.82 10.39
CA VAL A 211 -6.58 7.76 11.37
C VAL A 211 -7.52 8.92 11.60
N VAL A 212 -7.29 9.63 12.69
CA VAL A 212 -7.98 10.90 12.98
C VAL A 212 -6.96 11.99 13.24
N ASN A 213 -7.24 13.19 12.75
CA ASN A 213 -6.50 14.37 13.14
C ASN A 213 -6.90 14.76 14.57
N SER A 214 -5.98 14.56 15.48
CA SER A 214 -6.08 14.86 16.91
C SER A 214 -5.74 16.31 17.28
N CYS A 215 -5.23 17.12 16.36
CA CYS A 215 -5.03 18.54 16.61
C CYS A 215 -6.37 19.29 16.70
N ARG A 216 -6.56 20.01 17.80
CA ARG A 216 -7.62 21.02 17.93
C ARG A 216 -7.14 22.26 17.17
N VAL A 217 -7.66 22.53 15.97
CA VAL A 217 -7.80 23.93 15.58
C VAL A 217 -9.02 24.41 16.34
N ALA A 218 -8.81 25.22 17.39
CA ALA A 218 -9.92 25.85 18.11
C ALA A 218 -10.78 26.64 17.10
N PRO A 219 -12.11 26.60 17.19
CA PRO A 219 -12.93 27.52 16.41
C PRO A 219 -12.48 28.95 16.77
N SER A 220 -12.18 29.77 15.76
CA SER A 220 -11.81 31.17 15.97
C SER A 220 -12.85 31.83 16.89
N PRO A 221 -12.42 32.62 17.89
CA PRO A 221 -13.35 33.34 18.74
C PRO A 221 -14.23 34.22 17.85
N VAL A 222 -15.54 34.08 18.03
CA VAL A 222 -16.54 34.92 17.34
C VAL A 222 -16.23 36.39 17.67
N PRO A 223 -16.10 37.28 16.69
CA PRO A 223 -15.87 38.69 16.96
C PRO A 223 -17.02 39.24 17.80
N SER A 224 -16.72 39.71 19.01
CA SER A 224 -17.70 40.36 19.86
C SER A 224 -18.11 41.68 19.18
N ARG A 225 -19.35 41.73 18.71
CA ARG A 225 -19.94 42.93 18.10
C ARG A 225 -20.06 43.99 19.19
N ARG A 226 -19.12 44.95 19.20
CA ARG A 226 -19.21 46.13 20.04
C ARG A 226 -20.45 46.91 19.60
N LEU A 227 -21.53 46.88 20.39
CA LEU A 227 -22.66 47.78 20.21
C LEU A 227 -22.14 49.20 20.43
N SER A 228 -22.15 50.02 19.37
CA SER A 228 -22.13 51.46 19.47
C SER A 228 -23.45 51.90 20.10
N PHE A 229 -23.38 52.58 21.24
CA PHE A 229 -24.44 53.47 21.66
C PHE A 229 -24.10 54.85 21.08
N GLU A 230 -24.89 55.28 20.11
CA GLU A 230 -25.11 56.70 19.84
C GLU A 230 -25.78 57.30 21.09
N GLY A 231 -25.23 58.40 21.57
CA GLY A 231 -25.85 59.26 22.58
C GLY A 231 -25.75 60.69 22.08
N GLU A 232 -26.91 61.24 21.72
CA GLU A 232 -27.19 62.68 21.60
C GLU A 232 -26.93 63.38 22.94
N GLU A 233 -26.14 64.46 22.94
CA GLU A 233 -26.58 65.82 23.28
C GLU A 233 -25.55 66.86 22.78
#